data_AF-A0A2V9FEP1-F1
#
_entry.id   AF-A0A2V9FEP1-F1
#
_cell.length_a   1.000
_cell.length_b   1.000
_cell.length_c   1.000
_cell.angle_alpha   90.00
_cell.angle_beta   90.00
_cell.angle_gamma   90.00
#
_symmetry.space_group_name_H-M   'P 1'
#
loop_
_entity.id
_entity.type
_entity.pdbx_description
1 polymer ?
#
loop_
_entity_poly.entity_id
_entity_poly.type
_entity_poly.pdbx_seq_one_letter_code
_entity_poly.pdbx_strand_id
1 'polypeptide(L)'
;MRPPPIRSILRSLDKNVILSGITTMQDVLREQTAARRFQSWLMGLFSALALLLAAVGVYGVMHYFVTQRIPEIGVRMALGACGKDIVSLFMRRAMRFAGAGLAVGLVLALWSASLIKRMLFGVTNTDPLTFLGALSLLILVALSATYFPARRATKVDPMVALRYE
;
A
#
# COMPACT_ATOMS: atom_id res chain seq x y z
N MET A 1 46.87 -18.90 -8.17
CA MET A 1 47.75 -17.71 -8.31
C MET A 1 46.87 -16.48 -8.48
N ARG A 2 46.77 -15.60 -7.49
CA ARG A 2 46.06 -14.31 -7.61
C ARG A 2 47.01 -13.33 -8.34
N PRO A 3 46.60 -12.64 -9.41
CA PRO A 3 47.51 -11.72 -10.11
C PRO A 3 47.90 -10.57 -9.16
N PRO A 4 49.18 -10.13 -9.19
CA PRO A 4 49.64 -9.06 -8.31
C PRO A 4 48.87 -7.76 -8.62
N PRO A 5 48.55 -6.95 -7.59
CA PRO A 5 47.84 -5.71 -7.78
C PRO A 5 48.67 -4.74 -8.63
N ILE A 6 48.12 -4.33 -9.78
CA ILE A 6 48.61 -3.31 -10.73
C ILE A 6 49.14 -2.03 -10.03
N ARG A 7 48.68 -1.78 -8.80
CA ARG A 7 49.11 -0.72 -7.90
C ARG A 7 50.61 -0.69 -7.59
N SER A 8 51.30 -1.84 -7.59
CA SER A 8 52.75 -1.86 -7.32
C SER A 8 53.60 -1.44 -8.53
N ILE A 9 53.12 -1.70 -9.75
CA ILE A 9 53.84 -1.43 -11.00
C ILE A 9 53.75 0.05 -11.40
N LEU A 10 52.63 0.71 -11.08
CA LEU A 10 52.46 2.15 -11.34
C LEU A 10 53.19 3.06 -10.35
N ARG A 11 53.46 2.58 -9.12
CA ARG A 11 54.17 3.34 -8.10
C ARG A 11 55.67 3.49 -8.36
N SER A 12 56.23 2.63 -9.21
CA SER A 12 57.63 2.71 -9.65
C SER A 12 57.85 3.64 -10.84
N LEU A 13 56.78 4.03 -11.55
CA LEU A 13 56.88 4.83 -12.78
C LEU A 13 56.69 6.32 -12.56
N ASP A 14 55.88 6.74 -11.57
CA ASP A 14 55.77 8.16 -11.25
C ASP A 14 55.27 8.39 -9.81
N LYS A 15 56.10 9.04 -8.98
CA LYS A 15 55.83 9.28 -7.55
C LYS A 15 54.98 10.54 -7.32
N ASN A 16 54.71 11.33 -8.36
CA ASN A 16 53.96 12.59 -8.30
C ASN A 16 52.54 12.51 -8.87
N VAL A 17 52.05 11.33 -9.25
CA VAL A 17 50.63 11.18 -9.62
C VAL A 17 49.78 11.23 -8.36
N ILE A 18 49.13 12.36 -8.14
CA ILE A 18 48.03 12.51 -7.19
C ILE A 18 46.92 11.57 -7.66
N LEU A 19 46.80 10.41 -7.01
CA LEU A 19 45.73 9.44 -7.22
C LEU A 19 44.42 9.95 -6.59
N SER A 20 43.94 11.10 -7.03
CA SER A 20 42.59 11.58 -6.72
C SER A 20 41.61 10.88 -7.66
N GLY A 21 40.78 9.98 -7.11
CA GLY A 21 39.75 9.27 -7.88
C GLY A 21 39.95 7.77 -8.06
N ILE A 22 40.71 7.09 -7.20
CA ILE A 22 40.53 5.63 -7.05
C ILE A 22 39.39 5.40 -6.04
N THR A 23 38.18 5.72 -6.48
CA THR A 23 36.97 5.24 -5.83
C THR A 23 36.65 3.91 -6.52
N THR A 24 36.52 2.82 -5.77
CA THR A 24 36.12 1.55 -6.38
C THR A 24 34.79 1.76 -7.11
N MET A 25 34.53 1.04 -8.20
CA MET A 25 33.23 1.10 -8.89
C MET A 25 32.07 0.88 -7.89
N GLN A 26 32.33 0.14 -6.79
CA GLN A 26 31.41 -0.06 -5.67
C GLN A 26 31.11 1.20 -4.86
N ASP A 27 32.07 2.11 -4.67
CA ASP A 27 31.89 3.34 -3.89
C ASP A 27 31.21 4.46 -4.72
N VAL A 28 31.48 4.55 -6.03
CA VAL A 28 30.70 5.42 -6.95
C VAL A 28 29.25 4.93 -7.09
N LEU A 29 29.05 3.61 -7.13
CA LEU A 29 27.71 3.01 -7.08
C LEU A 29 27.01 3.30 -5.74
N ARG A 30 27.72 3.36 -4.62
CA ARG A 30 27.13 3.70 -3.31
C ARG A 30 26.69 5.16 -3.24
N GLU A 31 27.49 6.11 -3.73
CA GLU A 31 27.08 7.52 -3.79
C GLU A 31 25.90 7.75 -4.76
N GLN A 32 25.86 7.06 -5.91
CA GLN A 32 24.72 7.17 -6.83
C GLN A 32 23.47 6.40 -6.37
N THR A 33 23.62 5.28 -5.66
CA THR A 33 22.47 4.53 -5.12
C THR A 33 21.94 5.13 -3.82
N ALA A 34 22.71 5.90 -3.06
CA ALA A 34 22.26 6.56 -1.84
C ALA A 34 21.05 7.47 -2.09
N ALA A 35 21.12 8.34 -3.12
CA ALA A 35 20.01 9.21 -3.51
C ALA A 35 18.77 8.41 -3.96
N ARG A 36 18.98 7.36 -4.77
CA ARG A 36 17.90 6.49 -5.28
C ARG A 36 17.21 5.69 -4.17
N ARG A 37 17.99 5.26 -3.17
CA ARG A 37 17.51 4.51 -2.00
C ARG A 37 16.78 5.41 -1.02
N PHE A 38 17.25 6.64 -0.82
CA PHE A 38 16.53 7.66 -0.06
C PHE A 38 15.16 7.97 -0.68
N GLN A 39 15.11 8.18 -1.99
CA GLN A 39 13.85 8.40 -2.70
C GLN A 39 12.91 7.20 -2.59
N SER A 40 13.43 5.97 -2.70
CA SER A 40 12.64 4.74 -2.51
C SER A 40 12.07 4.64 -1.10
N TRP A 41 12.85 4.99 -0.07
CA TRP A 41 12.39 5.05 1.32
C TRP A 41 11.27 6.08 1.53
N LEU A 42 11.44 7.28 0.98
CA LEU A 42 10.43 8.35 1.08
C LEU A 42 9.12 7.95 0.39
N MET A 43 9.20 7.34 -0.80
CA MET A 43 8.04 6.78 -1.49
C MET A 43 7.38 5.65 -0.70
N GLY A 44 8.17 4.78 -0.09
CA GLY A 44 7.67 3.74 0.82
C GLY A 44 6.91 4.33 2.01
N LEU A 45 7.45 5.38 2.64
CA LEU A 45 6.80 6.08 3.75
C LEU A 45 5.49 6.74 3.32
N PHE A 46 5.48 7.48 2.21
CA PHE A 46 4.25 8.10 1.70
C PHE A 46 3.20 7.07 1.31
N SER A 47 3.62 5.95 0.71
CA SER A 47 2.71 4.85 0.40
C SER A 47 2.08 4.27 1.67
N ALA A 48 2.86 4.10 2.74
CA ALA A 48 2.35 3.63 4.02
C ALA A 48 1.37 4.62 4.66
N LEU A 49 1.67 5.93 4.61
CA LEU A 49 0.76 6.98 5.10
C LEU A 49 -0.53 7.05 4.29
N ALA A 50 -0.45 6.98 2.96
CA ALA A 50 -1.62 6.94 2.09
C ALA A 50 -2.50 5.73 2.38
N LEU A 51 -1.89 4.56 2.62
CA LEU A 51 -2.58 3.34 3.01
C LEU A 51 -3.31 3.49 4.35
N LEU A 52 -2.66 4.08 5.35
CA LEU A 52 -3.27 4.39 6.64
C LEU A 52 -4.44 5.35 6.48
N LEU A 53 -4.28 6.43 5.72
CA LEU A 53 -5.33 7.42 5.49
C LEU A 53 -6.53 6.80 4.77
N ALA A 54 -6.28 5.95 3.77
CA ALA A 54 -7.32 5.20 3.08
C ALA A 54 -8.07 4.27 4.04
N ALA A 55 -7.35 3.53 4.90
CA ALA A 55 -7.96 2.65 5.89
C ALA A 55 -8.83 3.43 6.90
N VAL A 56 -8.37 4.58 7.37
CA VAL A 56 -9.13 5.47 8.27
C VAL A 56 -10.38 6.02 7.57
N GLY A 57 -10.27 6.45 6.32
CA GLY A 57 -11.39 6.94 5.52
C GLY A 57 -12.45 5.86 5.30
N VAL A 58 -12.04 4.65 4.92
CA VAL A 58 -12.94 3.50 4.77
C VAL A 58 -13.62 3.15 6.09
N TYR A 59 -12.87 3.14 7.19
CA TYR A 59 -13.43 2.92 8.53
C TYR A 59 -14.48 3.98 8.89
N GLY A 60 -14.18 5.27 8.68
CA GLY A 60 -15.09 6.36 9.01
C GLY A 60 -16.39 6.32 8.19
N VAL A 61 -16.28 6.14 6.88
CA VAL A 61 -17.45 6.03 5.98
C VAL A 61 -18.28 4.80 6.34
N MET A 62 -17.65 3.66 6.60
CA MET A 62 -18.36 2.43 6.96
C MET A 62 -19.02 2.52 8.34
N HIS A 63 -18.34 3.11 9.32
CA HIS A 63 -18.89 3.38 10.64
C HIS A 63 -20.13 4.27 10.56
N TYR A 64 -20.06 5.35 9.76
CA TYR A 64 -21.21 6.23 9.52
C TYR A 64 -22.40 5.47 8.90
N PHE A 65 -22.17 4.69 7.84
CA PHE A 65 -23.23 3.92 7.19
C PHE A 65 -23.87 2.87 8.09
N VAL A 66 -23.11 2.24 8.97
CA VAL A 66 -23.63 1.28 9.95
C VAL A 66 -24.49 2.01 10.97
N THR A 67 -23.99 3.10 11.56
CA THR A 67 -24.70 3.87 12.59
C THR A 67 -26.05 4.40 12.10
N GLN A 68 -26.10 4.86 10.85
CA GLN A 68 -27.33 5.37 10.22
C GLN A 68 -28.38 4.28 9.95
N ARG A 69 -27.97 3.00 9.92
CA ARG A 69 -28.83 1.83 9.67
C ARG A 69 -29.21 1.06 10.95
N ILE A 70 -28.72 1.48 12.12
CA ILE A 70 -29.01 0.84 13.41
C ILE A 70 -30.52 0.68 13.68
N PRO A 71 -31.40 1.67 13.38
CA PRO A 71 -32.85 1.52 13.65
C PRO A 71 -33.49 0.39 12.84
N GLU A 72 -33.18 0.29 11.53
CA GLU A 72 -33.69 -0.78 10.65
C GLU A 72 -33.18 -2.16 11.07
N ILE A 73 -31.93 -2.21 11.57
CA ILE A 73 -31.28 -3.42 12.08
C ILE A 73 -31.94 -3.87 13.40
N GLY A 74 -32.28 -2.94 14.28
CA GLY A 74 -32.98 -3.21 15.54
C GLY A 74 -34.34 -3.88 15.31
N VAL A 75 -35.13 -3.36 14.36
CA VAL A 75 -36.43 -3.97 13.98
C VAL A 75 -36.25 -5.37 13.40
N ARG A 76 -35.26 -5.57 12.51
CA ARG A 76 -34.97 -6.92 11.96
C ARG A 76 -34.51 -7.91 13.03
N MET A 77 -33.68 -7.49 13.98
CA MET A 77 -33.27 -8.35 15.09
C MET A 77 -34.43 -8.66 16.04
N ALA A 78 -35.32 -7.70 16.32
CA ALA A 78 -36.52 -7.93 17.12
C ALA A 78 -37.49 -8.94 16.46
N LEU A 79 -37.48 -9.01 15.13
CA LEU A 79 -38.21 -10.01 14.35
C LEU A 79 -37.47 -11.37 14.20
N GLY A 80 -36.31 -11.54 14.86
CA GLY A 80 -35.57 -12.80 14.91
C GLY A 80 -34.43 -12.94 13.89
N ALA A 81 -34.02 -11.88 13.19
CA ALA A 81 -32.89 -11.96 12.26
C ALA A 81 -31.56 -12.20 12.99
N CYS A 82 -30.74 -13.10 12.46
CA CYS A 82 -29.44 -13.43 13.04
C CYS A 82 -28.42 -12.33 12.75
N GLY A 83 -27.64 -11.89 13.76
CA GLY A 83 -26.61 -10.84 13.61
C GLY A 83 -25.59 -11.11 12.49
N LYS A 84 -25.41 -12.38 12.09
CA LYS A 84 -24.55 -12.79 10.96
C LYS A 84 -25.04 -12.27 9.60
N ASP A 85 -26.35 -12.16 9.39
CA ASP A 85 -26.92 -11.70 8.12
C ASP A 85 -26.64 -10.21 7.89
N ILE A 86 -26.60 -9.44 8.98
CA ILE A 86 -26.27 -8.02 8.97
C ILE A 86 -24.79 -7.81 8.63
N VAL A 87 -23.88 -8.58 9.23
CA VAL A 87 -22.44 -8.56 8.88
C VAL A 87 -22.22 -8.91 7.42
N SER A 88 -22.89 -9.96 6.92
CA SER A 88 -22.81 -10.39 5.53
C SER A 88 -23.23 -9.29 4.56
N LEU A 89 -24.33 -8.59 4.85
CA LEU A 89 -24.83 -7.49 4.03
C LEU A 89 -23.82 -6.34 3.92
N PHE A 90 -23.24 -5.93 5.05
CA PHE A 90 -22.24 -4.87 5.10
C PHE A 90 -20.92 -5.28 4.44
N MET A 91 -20.46 -6.51 4.67
CA MET A 91 -19.26 -7.05 4.03
C MET A 91 -19.41 -7.10 2.51
N ARG A 92 -20.59 -7.50 2.01
CA ARG A 92 -20.87 -7.56 0.57
C ARG A 92 -20.89 -6.17 -0.07
N ARG A 93 -21.39 -5.17 0.64
CA ARG A 93 -21.38 -3.77 0.18
C ARG A 93 -19.96 -3.19 0.21
N ALA A 94 -19.20 -3.47 1.26
CA ALA A 94 -17.80 -3.10 1.37
C ALA A 94 -16.95 -3.72 0.24
N MET A 95 -17.16 -5.00 -0.07
CA MET A 95 -16.49 -5.67 -1.20
C MET A 95 -16.81 -5.03 -2.55
N ARG A 96 -18.05 -4.54 -2.77
CA ARG A 96 -18.39 -3.81 -4.01
C ARG A 96 -17.63 -2.48 -4.12
N PHE A 97 -17.57 -1.72 -3.03
CA PHE A 97 -16.80 -0.47 -3.00
C PHE A 97 -15.30 -0.72 -3.18
N ALA A 98 -14.75 -1.73 -2.51
CA ALA A 98 -13.36 -2.14 -2.66
C ALA A 98 -13.07 -2.59 -4.10
N GLY A 99 -13.94 -3.40 -4.71
CA GLY A 99 -13.82 -3.84 -6.09
C GLY A 99 -13.84 -2.68 -7.09
N ALA A 100 -14.75 -1.71 -6.91
CA ALA A 100 -14.78 -0.50 -7.73
C ALA A 100 -13.52 0.35 -7.57
N GLY A 101 -13.07 0.58 -6.33
CA GLY A 101 -11.85 1.32 -6.05
C GLY A 101 -10.60 0.64 -6.63
N LEU A 102 -10.50 -0.69 -6.53
CA LEU A 102 -9.42 -1.48 -7.12
C LEU A 102 -9.42 -1.36 -8.64
N ALA A 103 -10.58 -1.50 -9.29
CA ALA A 103 -10.69 -1.38 -10.74
C ALA A 103 -10.23 0.00 -11.23
N VAL A 104 -10.73 1.07 -10.60
CA VAL A 104 -10.34 2.45 -10.92
C VAL A 104 -8.85 2.68 -10.67
N GLY A 105 -8.34 2.24 -9.52
CA GLY A 105 -6.93 2.38 -9.16
C GLY A 105 -5.99 1.66 -10.14
N LEU A 106 -6.38 0.46 -10.60
CA LEU A 106 -5.61 -0.34 -11.55
C LEU A 106 -5.55 0.33 -12.93
N VAL A 107 -6.68 0.87 -13.41
CA VAL A 107 -6.74 1.66 -14.65
C VAL A 107 -5.85 2.90 -14.55
N LEU A 108 -5.95 3.66 -13.45
CA LEU A 108 -5.13 4.86 -13.23
C LEU A 108 -3.63 4.53 -13.12
N ALA A 109 -3.28 3.43 -12.46
CA ALA A 109 -1.89 2.98 -12.34
C ALA A 109 -1.29 2.60 -13.69
N LEU A 110 -2.02 1.83 -14.52
CA LEU A 110 -1.57 1.46 -15.87
C LEU A 110 -1.46 2.68 -16.79
N TRP A 111 -2.43 3.61 -16.70
CA TRP A 111 -2.41 4.85 -17.49
C TRP A 111 -1.20 5.73 -17.11
N SER A 112 -0.94 5.88 -15.82
CA SER A 112 0.22 6.63 -15.30
C SER A 112 1.55 5.97 -15.72
N ALA A 113 1.65 4.64 -15.60
CA ALA A 113 2.82 3.90 -16.05
C ALA A 113 3.06 4.09 -17.56
N SER A 114 2.00 4.09 -18.38
CA SER A 114 2.10 4.34 -19.81
C SER A 114 2.54 5.76 -20.14
N LEU A 115 2.12 6.78 -19.37
CA LEU A 115 2.54 8.17 -19.55
C LEU A 115 4.03 8.33 -19.26
N ILE A 116 4.51 7.76 -18.15
CA ILE A 116 5.93 7.81 -17.76
C ILE A 116 6.81 7.10 -18.80
N LYS A 117 6.36 5.95 -19.33
CA LYS A 117 7.07 5.23 -20.39
C LYS A 117 7.24 6.06 -21.67
N ARG A 118 6.30 6.95 -21.98
CA ARG A 118 6.39 7.85 -23.15
C ARG A 118 7.41 8.98 -22.95
N MET A 119 7.67 9.39 -21.71
CA MET A 119 8.63 10.46 -21.39
C MET A 119 10.06 9.95 -21.14
N LEU A 120 10.22 8.69 -20.73
CA LEU A 120 11.52 8.11 -20.37
C LEU A 120 11.86 6.91 -21.27
N PHE A 121 12.77 7.10 -22.23
CA PHE A 121 13.31 6.01 -23.04
C PHE A 121 14.00 4.98 -22.13
N GLY A 122 13.48 3.74 -22.10
CA GLY A 122 14.10 2.59 -21.41
C GLY A 122 13.35 2.00 -20.20
N VAL A 123 12.16 2.51 -19.83
CA VAL A 123 11.36 1.90 -18.74
C VAL A 123 10.43 0.84 -19.32
N THR A 124 10.90 -0.40 -19.35
CA THR A 124 10.21 -1.51 -20.03
C THR A 124 9.43 -2.42 -19.08
N ASN A 125 9.76 -2.45 -17.79
CA ASN A 125 9.24 -3.46 -16.88
C ASN A 125 8.08 -2.94 -16.02
N THR A 126 6.86 -3.07 -16.56
CA THR A 126 5.66 -3.15 -15.74
C THR A 126 5.65 -4.53 -15.08
N ASP A 127 6.37 -4.69 -13.97
CA ASP A 127 6.53 -5.99 -13.32
C ASP A 127 5.18 -6.51 -12.79
N PRO A 128 4.62 -7.60 -13.37
CA PRO A 128 3.30 -8.11 -12.98
C PRO A 128 3.27 -8.54 -11.51
N LEU A 129 4.40 -9.02 -10.99
CA LEU A 129 4.55 -9.43 -9.60
C LEU A 129 4.32 -8.28 -8.62
N THR A 130 4.81 -7.08 -8.94
CA THR A 130 4.65 -5.88 -8.10
C THR A 130 3.20 -5.42 -8.08
N PHE A 131 2.51 -5.47 -9.23
CA PHE A 131 1.09 -5.16 -9.31
C PHE A 131 0.24 -6.17 -8.54
N LEU A 132 0.51 -7.48 -8.71
CA LEU A 132 -0.14 -8.54 -7.93
C LEU A 132 0.08 -8.36 -6.43
N GLY A 133 1.31 -8.06 -6.02
CA GLY A 133 1.65 -7.76 -4.63
C GLY A 133 0.84 -6.58 -4.09
N ALA A 134 0.81 -5.46 -4.83
CA ALA A 134 0.05 -4.27 -4.44
C ALA A 134 -1.46 -4.54 -4.34
N LEU A 135 -2.05 -5.25 -5.32
CA LEU A 135 -3.46 -5.64 -5.27
C LEU A 135 -3.77 -6.51 -4.05
N SER A 136 -2.95 -7.52 -3.79
CA SER A 136 -3.15 -8.42 -2.65
C SER A 136 -3.08 -7.66 -1.32
N LEU A 137 -2.12 -6.73 -1.18
CA LEU A 137 -1.99 -5.87 -0.02
C LEU A 137 -3.22 -4.97 0.17
N LEU A 138 -3.68 -4.31 -0.90
CA LEU A 138 -4.84 -3.42 -0.84
C LEU A 138 -6.12 -4.18 -0.49
N ILE A 139 -6.32 -5.38 -1.02
CA ILE A 139 -7.44 -6.26 -0.64
C ILE A 139 -7.37 -6.60 0.84
N LEU A 140 -6.19 -6.98 1.34
CA LEU A 140 -5.99 -7.37 2.73
C LEU A 140 -6.26 -6.19 3.69
N VAL A 141 -5.83 -4.98 3.32
CA VAL A 141 -6.10 -3.74 4.06
C VAL A 141 -7.58 -3.40 4.03
N ALA A 142 -8.23 -3.50 2.87
CA ALA A 142 -9.67 -3.22 2.74
C ALA A 142 -10.49 -4.20 3.60
N LEU A 143 -10.15 -5.50 3.58
CA LEU A 143 -10.77 -6.51 4.44
C LEU A 143 -10.54 -6.20 5.92
N SER A 144 -9.31 -5.83 6.31
CA SER A 144 -8.96 -5.50 7.68
C SER A 144 -9.73 -4.28 8.20
N ALA A 145 -9.79 -3.21 7.39
CA ALA A 145 -10.47 -1.97 7.72
C ALA A 145 -12.00 -2.12 7.80
N THR A 146 -12.58 -3.04 7.03
CA THR A 146 -14.04 -3.26 6.98
C THR A 146 -14.52 -4.32 7.97
N TYR A 147 -13.67 -5.29 8.33
CA TYR A 147 -13.98 -6.33 9.31
C TYR A 147 -14.20 -5.77 10.72
N PHE A 148 -13.37 -4.81 11.15
CA PHE A 148 -13.48 -4.18 12.47
C PHE A 148 -14.83 -3.50 12.74
N PRO A 149 -15.31 -2.55 11.90
CA PRO A 149 -16.60 -1.90 12.11
C PRO A 149 -17.78 -2.86 11.94
N ALA A 150 -17.70 -3.83 11.02
CA ALA A 150 -18.73 -4.84 10.85
C ALA A 150 -18.88 -5.75 12.09
N ARG A 151 -17.76 -6.15 12.70
CA ARG A 151 -17.76 -6.92 13.95
C ARG A 151 -18.23 -6.09 15.14
N ARG A 152 -17.90 -4.79 15.17
CA ARG A 152 -18.37 -3.87 16.19
C ARG A 152 -19.89 -3.71 16.13
N ALA A 153 -20.48 -3.63 14.94
CA ALA A 153 -21.93 -3.55 14.73
C ALA A 153 -22.71 -4.72 15.36
N THR A 154 -22.18 -5.95 15.30
CA THR A 154 -22.80 -7.12 15.94
C THR A 154 -22.64 -7.20 17.45
N LYS A 155 -21.71 -6.43 18.01
CA LYS A 155 -21.48 -6.35 19.46
C LYS A 155 -22.23 -5.19 20.11
N VAL A 156 -22.84 -4.30 19.32
CA VAL A 156 -23.73 -3.28 19.87
C VAL A 156 -25.00 -3.98 20.30
N ASP A 157 -25.24 -3.99 21.61
CA ASP A 157 -26.36 -4.66 22.25
C ASP A 157 -27.68 -4.02 21.77
N PRO A 158 -28.59 -4.76 21.10
CA PRO A 158 -29.86 -4.23 20.61
C PRO A 158 -30.73 -3.58 21.69
N MET A 159 -30.51 -3.96 22.95
CA MET A 159 -31.21 -3.39 24.10
C MET A 159 -30.83 -1.92 24.39
N VAL A 160 -29.66 -1.44 23.95
CA VAL A 160 -29.29 -0.01 24.09
C VAL A 160 -29.96 0.83 23.01
N ALA A 161 -30.25 0.26 21.84
CA ALA A 161 -30.93 0.95 20.74
C ALA A 161 -32.42 1.21 21.02
N LEU A 162 -33.06 0.41 21.87
CA LEU A 162 -34.46 0.62 22.29
C LEU A 162 -34.63 1.55 23.50
N ARG A 163 -33.57 1.90 24.22
CA ARG A 163 -33.66 2.65 25.49
C ARG A 163 -33.54 4.18 25.30
N TYR A 164 -33.51 4.63 24.06
CA TYR A 164 -33.53 6.06 23.69
C TYR A 164 -34.88 6.51 23.09
N GLU A 165 -35.92 5.69 23.24
CA GLU A 165 -37.31 6.06 22.93
C GLU A 165 -38.17 5.97 24.21
#